data_AF-A0A917R1M6-F1
#
_entry.id   AF-A0A917R1M6-F1
#
_cell.length_a   1.000
_cell.length_b   1.000
_cell.length_c   1.000
_cell.angle_alpha   90.00
_cell.angle_beta   90.00
_cell.angle_gamma   90.00
#
_symmetry.space_group_name_H-M   'P 1'
#
loop_
_entity.id
_entity.type
_entity.pdbx_description
1 polymer ?
#
loop_
_entity_poly.entity_id
_entity_poly.type
_entity_poly.pdbx_seq_one_letter_code
_entity_poly.pdbx_strand_id
1 'polypeptide(L)'
;MPPDPWRWPDPGPLPGIGPGSALPRVPAGVRSGGHGAWEGQPHLLRFAGGGLSIDVEITMGDSHLDLAGQVHPAAAGGTRVEIRTPHLSKIRFTTESGAFATTGLPHGWLSIVCHRVDAPPVATRWQCFRP
;
A
#
# COMPACT_ATOMS: atom_id res chain seq x y z
N MET A 1 -20.05 41.61 -8.79
CA MET A 1 -19.85 40.16 -8.61
C MET A 1 -18.37 39.87 -8.82
N PRO A 2 -17.64 39.39 -7.81
CA PRO A 2 -16.26 38.93 -7.97
C PRO A 2 -16.21 37.55 -8.65
N PRO A 3 -15.13 37.20 -9.38
CA PRO A 3 -14.97 35.86 -9.95
C PRO A 3 -14.59 34.83 -8.88
N ASP A 4 -15.09 33.61 -9.06
CA ASP A 4 -14.94 32.48 -8.13
C ASP A 4 -13.55 31.81 -8.24
N PRO A 5 -12.79 31.63 -7.14
CA PRO A 5 -11.44 31.07 -7.16
C PRO A 5 -11.36 29.54 -7.30
N TRP A 6 -12.49 28.82 -7.41
CA TRP A 6 -12.53 27.36 -7.44
C TRP A 6 -12.87 26.77 -8.82
N ARG A 7 -12.73 27.55 -9.89
CA ARG A 7 -12.97 27.07 -11.25
C ARG A 7 -11.72 26.37 -11.82
N TRP A 8 -11.71 25.04 -11.74
CA TRP A 8 -10.71 24.20 -12.40
C TRP A 8 -10.82 24.36 -13.94
N PRO A 9 -9.71 24.31 -14.69
CA PRO A 9 -9.77 24.24 -16.14
C PRO A 9 -10.33 22.89 -16.60
N ASP A 10 -11.15 22.94 -17.65
CA ASP A 10 -11.72 21.78 -18.35
C ASP A 10 -10.59 20.91 -18.94
N PRO A 11 -10.50 19.61 -18.63
CA PRO A 11 -9.54 18.73 -19.28
C PRO A 11 -10.03 18.44 -20.70
N GLY A 12 -9.37 19.03 -21.70
CA GLY A 12 -9.63 18.77 -23.11
C GLY A 12 -9.59 17.28 -23.45
N PRO A 13 -10.26 16.85 -24.54
CA PRO A 13 -10.45 15.44 -24.84
C PRO A 13 -9.12 14.77 -25.23
N LEU A 14 -8.85 13.61 -24.63
CA LEU A 14 -7.74 12.74 -24.99
C LEU A 14 -8.02 12.07 -26.36
N PRO A 15 -7.09 12.11 -27.33
CA PRO A 15 -7.22 11.30 -28.53
C PRO A 15 -6.97 9.82 -28.22
N GLY A 16 -7.90 8.98 -28.69
CA GLY A 16 -8.02 7.59 -28.31
C GLY A 16 -6.93 6.65 -28.84
N ILE A 17 -6.69 5.60 -28.06
CA ILE A 17 -6.14 4.33 -28.51
C ILE A 17 -6.89 3.22 -27.78
N GLY A 18 -7.61 2.40 -28.53
CA GLY A 18 -7.88 1.00 -28.18
C GLY A 18 -7.59 0.13 -29.42
N PRO A 19 -7.78 -1.18 -29.37
CA PRO A 19 -7.38 -2.15 -28.34
C PRO A 19 -6.39 -3.19 -28.93
N GLY A 20 -5.54 -3.83 -28.12
CA GLY A 20 -4.63 -4.86 -28.66
C GLY A 20 -3.70 -5.53 -27.66
N SER A 21 -4.26 -6.51 -26.94
CA SER A 21 -3.66 -7.74 -26.39
C SER A 21 -2.32 -7.74 -25.61
N ALA A 22 -2.38 -8.50 -24.52
CA ALA A 22 -1.40 -8.69 -23.46
C ALA A 22 -0.03 -9.26 -23.86
N LEU A 23 0.99 -8.88 -23.08
CA LEU A 23 1.95 -9.84 -22.53
C LEU A 23 2.08 -9.59 -21.01
N PRO A 24 2.11 -10.64 -20.18
CA PRO A 24 2.29 -10.50 -18.74
C PRO A 24 3.75 -10.14 -18.47
N ARG A 25 4.02 -8.93 -17.98
CA ARG A 25 5.35 -8.62 -17.44
C ARG A 25 5.34 -8.84 -15.93
N VAL A 26 5.57 -10.08 -15.54
CA VAL A 26 6.19 -10.44 -14.25
C VAL A 26 7.55 -11.07 -14.60
N PRO A 27 8.63 -10.93 -13.80
CA PRO A 27 8.71 -10.31 -12.48
C PRO A 27 9.90 -9.33 -12.32
N ALA A 28 9.74 -8.34 -11.45
CA ALA A 28 10.87 -7.80 -10.71
C ALA A 28 10.56 -7.97 -9.23
N GLY A 29 10.96 -9.12 -8.68
CA GLY A 29 11.21 -9.18 -7.25
C GLY A 29 12.28 -8.14 -6.96
N VAL A 30 11.89 -7.01 -6.39
CA VAL A 30 12.84 -6.05 -5.84
C VAL A 30 13.67 -6.80 -4.82
N ARG A 31 14.95 -6.98 -5.16
CA ARG A 31 15.95 -7.50 -4.25
C ARG A 31 16.16 -6.45 -3.18
N SER A 32 15.84 -6.78 -1.93
CA SER A 32 16.45 -6.11 -0.79
C SER A 32 17.95 -6.39 -0.85
N GLY A 33 18.71 -5.44 -1.36
CA GLY A 33 20.15 -5.51 -1.51
C GLY A 33 20.69 -4.10 -1.65
N GLY A 34 20.87 -3.44 -0.51
CA GLY A 34 21.41 -2.09 -0.43
C GLY A 34 21.45 -1.61 1.02
N HIS A 35 22.58 -1.81 1.67
CA HIS A 35 22.92 -1.09 2.90
C HIS A 35 23.06 0.40 2.54
N GLY A 36 22.32 1.27 3.24
CA GLY A 36 22.55 2.72 3.24
C GLY A 36 21.68 3.54 2.28
N ALA A 37 20.45 3.85 2.71
CA ALA A 37 19.67 5.07 2.44
C ALA A 37 18.28 4.91 3.10
N TRP A 38 18.23 4.86 4.42
CA TRP A 38 17.01 4.50 5.18
C TRP A 38 16.37 5.71 5.91
N GLU A 39 17.03 6.87 5.95
CA GLU A 39 16.47 8.06 6.61
C GLU A 39 15.68 8.94 5.62
N GLY A 40 14.39 9.12 5.91
CA GLY A 40 13.55 10.16 5.31
C GLY A 40 12.96 9.89 3.93
N GLN A 41 13.31 8.79 3.24
CA GLN A 41 12.68 8.43 1.96
C GLN A 41 11.57 7.39 2.14
N PRO A 42 10.39 7.59 1.53
CA PRO A 42 9.32 6.60 1.53
C PRO A 42 9.71 5.38 0.70
N HIS A 43 9.58 4.19 1.29
CA HIS A 43 9.81 2.91 0.62
C HIS A 43 8.50 2.31 0.15
N LEU A 44 8.36 2.17 -1.17
CA LEU A 44 7.20 1.52 -1.79
C LEU A 44 7.45 0.03 -1.98
N LEU A 45 6.52 -0.78 -1.48
CA LEU A 45 6.52 -2.23 -1.56
C LEU A 45 5.20 -2.71 -2.13
N ARG A 46 5.28 -3.66 -3.06
CA ARG A 46 4.10 -4.33 -3.61
C ARG A 46 4.11 -5.80 -3.25
N PHE A 47 3.01 -6.26 -2.68
CA PHE A 47 2.75 -7.66 -2.41
C PHE A 47 1.58 -8.13 -3.27
N ALA A 48 1.67 -9.34 -3.81
CA ALA A 48 0.58 -9.94 -4.57
C ALA A 48 0.40 -11.40 -4.14
N GLY A 49 -0.85 -11.81 -3.93
CA GLY A 49 -1.19 -13.16 -3.49
C GLY A 49 -2.67 -13.33 -3.21
N GLY A 50 -3.20 -14.55 -3.40
CA GLY A 50 -4.59 -14.87 -3.09
C GLY A 50 -5.63 -14.04 -3.85
N GLY A 51 -5.30 -13.51 -5.03
CA GLY A 51 -6.17 -12.64 -5.82
C GLY A 51 -6.20 -11.18 -5.37
N LEU A 52 -5.35 -10.79 -4.41
CA LEU A 52 -5.18 -9.42 -3.96
C LEU A 52 -3.76 -8.91 -4.30
N SER A 53 -3.63 -7.60 -4.49
CA SER A 53 -2.36 -6.91 -4.33
C SER A 53 -2.46 -5.84 -3.25
N ILE A 54 -1.37 -5.64 -2.52
CA ILE A 54 -1.22 -4.63 -1.48
C ILE A 54 -0.01 -3.80 -1.84
N ASP A 55 -0.24 -2.52 -2.12
CA ASP A 55 0.81 -1.53 -2.25
C ASP A 55 0.98 -0.84 -0.91
N VAL A 56 2.22 -0.70 -0.45
CA VAL A 56 2.55 -0.20 0.89
C VAL A 56 3.66 0.83 0.76
N GLU A 57 3.42 2.00 1.30
CA GLU A 57 4.42 3.02 1.51
C GLU A 57 4.85 3.01 2.98
N ILE A 58 6.16 2.98 3.19
CA ILE A 58 6.79 2.93 4.50
C ILE A 58 7.66 4.16 4.67
N THR A 59 7.40 4.96 5.70
CA THR A 59 8.22 6.11 6.06
C THR A 59 8.89 5.82 7.40
N MET A 60 10.22 5.88 7.42
CA MET A 60 10.99 5.69 8.63
C MET A 60 11.34 7.03 9.27
N GLY A 61 10.97 7.18 10.53
CA GLY A 61 11.46 8.23 11.41
C GLY A 61 12.37 7.65 12.49
N ASP A 62 12.98 8.54 13.27
CA ASP A 62 14.04 8.21 14.24
C ASP A 62 13.64 7.14 15.27
N SER A 63 12.37 7.11 15.68
CA SER A 63 11.87 6.25 16.77
C SER A 63 10.77 5.29 16.33
N HIS A 64 10.18 5.50 15.16
CA HIS A 64 9.04 4.74 14.70
C HIS A 64 8.94 4.72 13.18
N LEU A 65 8.07 3.84 12.71
CA LEU A 65 7.73 3.70 11.31
C LEU A 65 6.26 4.05 11.12
N ASP A 66 6.00 4.80 10.04
CA ASP A 66 4.67 5.07 9.54
C ASP A 66 4.43 4.26 8.27
N LEU A 67 3.20 3.82 8.11
CA LEU A 67 2.77 2.93 7.05
C LEU A 67 1.48 3.45 6.46
N ALA A 68 1.48 3.70 5.16
CA ALA A 68 0.28 3.85 4.35
C ALA A 68 0.19 2.67 3.38
N GLY A 69 -1.02 2.24 3.06
CA GLY A 69 -1.19 1.14 2.13
C GLY A 69 -2.52 1.17 1.40
N GLN A 70 -2.56 0.39 0.34
CA GLN A 70 -3.65 0.35 -0.62
C GLN A 70 -3.88 -1.10 -1.03
N VAL A 71 -5.10 -1.60 -0.82
CA VAL A 71 -5.51 -2.95 -1.18
C VAL A 71 -6.27 -2.93 -2.50
N HIS A 72 -5.98 -3.90 -3.37
CA HIS A 72 -6.62 -4.08 -4.67
C HIS A 72 -7.01 -5.55 -4.93
N PRO A 73 -8.20 -5.84 -5.48
CA PRO A 73 -9.33 -4.91 -5.61
C PRO A 73 -9.83 -4.44 -4.24
N ALA A 74 -10.42 -3.24 -4.20
CA ALA A 74 -11.09 -2.77 -3.00
C ALA A 74 -12.37 -3.57 -2.76
N ALA A 75 -12.59 -3.99 -1.51
CA ALA A 75 -13.81 -4.68 -1.12
C ALA A 75 -14.90 -3.67 -0.77
N ALA A 76 -16.11 -3.89 -1.29
CA ALA A 76 -17.29 -3.13 -0.87
C ALA A 76 -17.51 -3.33 0.64
N GLY A 77 -17.52 -2.26 1.42
CA GLY A 77 -17.60 -2.29 2.89
C GLY A 77 -16.26 -2.30 3.63
N GLY A 78 -15.13 -2.23 2.90
CA GLY A 78 -13.80 -2.17 3.48
C GLY A 78 -13.21 -3.55 3.84
N THR A 79 -11.90 -3.61 3.95
CA THR A 79 -11.13 -4.82 4.31
C THR A 79 -10.54 -4.64 5.70
N ARG A 80 -10.65 -5.65 6.55
CA ARG A 80 -9.96 -5.67 7.86
C ARG A 80 -8.49 -6.02 7.62
N VAL A 81 -7.61 -5.06 7.87
CA VAL A 81 -6.15 -5.20 7.75
C VAL A 81 -5.54 -5.28 9.13
N GLU A 82 -4.71 -6.29 9.35
CA GLU A 82 -3.93 -6.46 10.57
C GLU A 82 -2.45 -6.26 10.24
N ILE A 83 -1.85 -5.23 10.82
CA ILE A 83 -0.40 -4.99 10.78
C ILE A 83 0.23 -5.70 11.97
N ARG A 84 1.05 -6.72 11.71
CA ARG A 84 1.71 -7.56 12.71
C ARG A 84 3.17 -7.17 12.83
N THR A 85 3.64 -7.07 14.07
CA THR A 85 5.05 -7.07 14.45
C THR A 85 5.29 -8.23 15.43
N PRO A 86 6.55 -8.56 15.78
CA PRO A 86 6.83 -9.62 16.77
C PRO A 86 6.19 -9.38 18.13
N HIS A 87 5.95 -8.12 18.51
CA HIS A 87 5.53 -7.74 19.86
C HIS A 87 4.13 -7.15 19.92
N LEU A 88 3.55 -6.73 18.79
CA LEU A 88 2.20 -6.16 18.75
C LEU A 88 1.49 -6.40 17.41
N SER A 89 0.18 -6.22 17.42
CA SER A 89 -0.66 -6.18 16.21
C SER A 89 -1.58 -4.97 16.25
N LYS A 90 -1.67 -4.23 15.14
CA LYS A 90 -2.65 -3.13 14.96
C LYS A 90 -3.67 -3.52 13.91
N ILE A 91 -4.95 -3.28 14.18
CA ILE A 91 -6.04 -3.50 13.22
C ILE A 91 -6.45 -2.17 12.62
N ARG A 92 -6.68 -2.16 11.30
CA ARG A 92 -7.26 -1.06 10.53
C ARG A 92 -8.34 -1.60 9.61
N PHE A 93 -9.29 -0.75 9.27
CA PHE A 93 -10.25 -1.03 8.21
C PHE A 93 -9.90 -0.15 7.03
N THR A 94 -9.89 -0.71 5.83
CA THR A 94 -9.67 0.10 4.63
C THR A 94 -10.87 1.00 4.38
N THR A 95 -10.63 2.12 3.71
CA THR A 95 -11.68 2.90 3.05
C THR A 95 -12.36 2.08 1.94
N GLU A 96 -13.43 2.62 1.36
CA GLU A 96 -14.08 2.06 0.17
C GLU A 96 -13.14 1.98 -1.03
N SER A 97 -12.17 2.89 -1.13
CA SER A 97 -11.13 2.85 -2.16
C SER A 97 -10.06 1.80 -1.89
N GLY A 98 -10.02 1.18 -0.69
CA GLY A 98 -9.02 0.18 -0.29
C GLY A 98 -7.81 0.76 0.45
N ALA A 99 -7.80 2.05 0.77
CA ALA A 99 -6.69 2.72 1.46
C ALA A 99 -6.71 2.47 2.98
N PHE A 100 -5.55 2.38 3.61
CA PHE A 100 -5.38 2.29 5.06
C PHE A 100 -4.07 2.95 5.50
N ALA A 101 -3.99 3.38 6.76
CA ALA A 101 -2.76 3.92 7.33
C ALA A 101 -2.63 3.60 8.82
N THR A 102 -1.39 3.51 9.28
CA THR A 102 -1.06 3.47 10.69
C THR A 102 0.27 4.17 10.93
N THR A 103 0.36 4.83 12.08
CA THR A 103 1.58 5.49 12.53
C THR A 103 2.13 4.82 13.79
N GLY A 104 3.36 5.16 14.16
CA GLY A 104 3.96 4.75 15.42
C GLY A 104 4.14 3.23 15.54
N LEU A 105 4.54 2.57 14.45
CA LEU A 105 4.93 1.16 14.48
C LEU A 105 6.38 1.06 14.97
N PRO A 106 6.73 0.01 15.75
CA PRO A 106 8.11 -0.23 16.10
C PRO A 106 8.88 -0.62 14.84
N HIS A 107 10.17 -0.25 14.80
CA HIS A 107 11.09 -0.77 13.80
C HIS A 107 11.24 -2.29 13.93
N GLY A 108 11.73 -2.92 12.87
CA GLY A 108 12.00 -4.35 12.81
C GLY A 108 11.06 -5.09 11.87
N TRP A 109 10.65 -6.29 12.27
CA TRP A 109 9.86 -7.16 11.41
C TRP A 109 8.39 -6.73 11.36
N LEU A 110 7.84 -6.70 10.15
CA LEU A 110 6.44 -6.39 9.89
C LEU A 110 5.83 -7.35 8.86
N SER A 111 4.59 -7.74 9.07
CA SER A 111 3.75 -8.49 8.12
C SER A 111 2.34 -7.89 8.14
N ILE A 112 1.67 -7.92 6.98
CA ILE A 112 0.32 -7.40 6.82
C ILE A 112 -0.59 -8.57 6.49
N VAL A 113 -1.72 -8.67 7.20
CA VAL A 113 -2.75 -9.68 6.95
C VAL A 113 -4.04 -8.99 6.54
N CYS A 114 -4.51 -9.30 5.34
CA CYS A 114 -5.83 -8.88 4.86
C CYS A 114 -6.84 -9.98 5.16
N HIS A 115 -7.79 -9.70 6.04
CA HIS A 115 -8.92 -10.57 6.36
C HIS A 115 -10.06 -10.27 5.38
N ARG A 116 -10.57 -11.33 4.74
CA ARG A 116 -11.67 -11.25 3.76
C ARG A 116 -12.90 -11.95 4.33
N VAL A 117 -14.09 -11.49 3.95
CA VAL A 117 -15.36 -12.04 4.43
C VAL A 117 -15.56 -13.47 3.92
N ASP A 118 -15.38 -13.69 2.62
CA ASP A 118 -15.72 -14.96 1.95
C ASP A 118 -14.49 -15.76 1.49
N ALA A 119 -13.30 -15.43 1.99
CA ALA A 119 -12.07 -16.09 1.58
C ALA A 119 -11.01 -16.11 2.69
N PRO A 120 -10.04 -17.06 2.65
CA PRO A 120 -8.99 -17.14 3.66
C PRO A 120 -8.18 -15.83 3.77
N PRO A 121 -7.65 -15.48 4.96
CA PRO A 121 -6.79 -14.32 5.09
C PRO A 121 -5.54 -14.43 4.22
N VAL A 122 -5.10 -13.31 3.64
CA VAL A 122 -3.84 -13.23 2.87
C VAL A 122 -2.81 -12.51 3.71
N ALA A 123 -1.73 -13.20 4.06
CA ALA A 123 -0.61 -12.63 4.79
C ALA A 123 0.56 -12.34 3.85
N THR A 124 1.17 -11.17 4.00
CA THR A 124 2.46 -10.86 3.36
C THR A 124 3.59 -11.58 4.09
N ARG A 125 4.71 -11.78 3.38
CA ARG A 125 5.95 -12.23 4.03
C ARG A 125 6.40 -11.18 5.04
N TRP A 126 7.06 -11.64 6.09
CA TRP A 126 7.74 -10.76 7.04
C TRP A 126 8.84 -9.98 6.33
N GLN A 127 8.84 -8.67 6.50
CA GLN A 127 9.84 -7.73 6.00
C GLN A 127 10.48 -7.03 7.19
N CYS A 128 11.80 -6.83 7.16
CA CYS A 128 12.53 -6.18 8.24
C CYS A 128 12.87 -4.74 7.84
N PHE A 129 12.43 -3.77 8.64
CA PHE A 129 12.71 -2.36 8.45
C PHE A 129 13.55 -1.85 9.61
N ARG A 130 14.78 -1.40 9.34
CA ARG A 130 15.69 -0.88 10.36
C ARG A 130 16.31 0.42 9.85
N PRO A 131 16.63 1.38 10.75
CA PRO A 131 17.43 2.54 10.38
C PRO A 131 18.75 2.15 9.70
#